data_AF-A0AAD4LV42-F1
#
_entry.id   AF-A0AAD4LV42-F1
#
_cell.length_a   1.000
_cell.length_b   1.000
_cell.length_c   1.000
_cell.angle_alpha   90.00
_cell.angle_beta   90.00
_cell.angle_gamma   90.00
#
_symmetry.space_group_name_H-M   'P 1'
#
loop_
_entity.id
_entity.type
_entity.pdbx_description
1 polymer ?
#
loop_
_entity_poly.entity_id
_entity_poly.type
_entity_poly.pdbx_seq_one_letter_code
_entity_poly.pdbx_strand_id
1 'polypeptide(L)'
;MEITCLVWARVLLNLVYKFVDKSITSHGVPPFQIPHMHFVEASLAIEHVTSEFDGARAFLLEEVIGGDEGHFRKYLNNVLAAPVSFTNEDDEEQAEFLAFSQHVQYFKTKKMAFIADYQGGNSILSDPQIITDSALGYIFAEGNVPSSHQSFETHHRCNHFCKFF
;
A
#
# COMPACT_ATOMS: atom_id res chain seq x y z
N MET A 1 -6.75 13.13 8.16
CA MET A 1 -5.41 12.60 7.84
C MET A 1 -5.52 11.33 7.02
N GLU A 2 -6.41 10.41 7.36
CA GLU A 2 -6.63 9.16 6.59
C GLU A 2 -6.84 9.34 5.09
N ILE A 3 -7.69 10.28 4.66
CA ILE A 3 -7.89 10.55 3.22
C ILE A 3 -6.58 10.97 2.52
N THR A 4 -5.71 11.70 3.22
CA THR A 4 -4.38 12.08 2.70
C THR A 4 -3.47 10.87 2.62
N CYS A 5 -3.50 9.98 3.61
CA CYS A 5 -2.76 8.71 3.59
C CYS A 5 -3.12 7.88 2.34
N LEU A 6 -4.42 7.72 2.08
CA LEU A 6 -4.92 6.99 0.92
C LEU A 6 -4.47 7.62 -0.42
N VAL A 7 -4.57 8.95 -0.54
CA VAL A 7 -4.09 9.68 -1.73
C VAL A 7 -2.59 9.42 -1.96
N TRP A 8 -1.77 9.47 -0.91
CA TRP A 8 -0.34 9.20 -1.04
C TRP A 8 -0.03 7.73 -1.34
N ALA A 9 -0.79 6.80 -0.77
CA ALA A 9 -0.66 5.38 -1.06
C ALA A 9 -0.90 5.09 -2.55
N ARG A 10 -1.91 5.73 -3.16
CA ARG A 10 -2.15 5.66 -4.61
C ARG A 10 -0.97 6.18 -5.42
N VAL A 11 -0.41 7.32 -5.02
CA VAL A 11 0.75 7.91 -5.71
C VAL A 11 1.99 7.01 -5.59
N LEU A 12 2.25 6.46 -4.41
CA LEU A 12 3.37 5.56 -4.15
C LEU A 12 3.23 4.21 -4.87
N LEU A 13 2.02 3.67 -5.01
CA LEU A 13 1.81 2.46 -5.81
C LEU A 13 1.95 2.74 -7.31
N ASN A 14 1.42 3.87 -7.79
CA ASN A 14 1.61 4.32 -9.18
C ASN A 14 3.10 4.56 -9.53
N LEU A 15 3.91 5.00 -8.57
CA LEU A 15 5.37 5.09 -8.74
C LEU A 15 6.00 3.73 -9.07
N VAL A 16 5.50 2.65 -8.45
CA VAL A 16 5.99 1.28 -8.69
C VAL A 16 5.62 0.82 -10.08
N TYR A 17 4.37 1.01 -10.52
CA TYR A 17 3.98 0.67 -11.89
C TYR A 17 4.79 1.43 -12.93
N LYS A 18 5.03 2.73 -12.75
CA LYS A 18 5.91 3.50 -13.64
C LYS A 18 7.35 2.98 -13.65
N PHE A 19 7.84 2.49 -12.52
CA PHE A 19 9.17 1.86 -12.45
C PHE A 19 9.21 0.55 -13.24
N VAL A 20 8.20 -0.31 -13.06
CA VAL A 20 8.03 -1.57 -13.79
C VAL A 20 7.94 -1.32 -15.30
N ASP A 21 7.07 -0.41 -15.77
CA ASP A 21 6.92 -0.07 -17.18
C ASP A 21 8.24 0.39 -17.82
N LYS A 22 8.98 1.23 -17.09
CA LYS A 22 10.30 1.69 -17.55
C LYS A 22 11.31 0.54 -17.63
N SER A 23 11.29 -0.37 -16.67
CA SER A 23 12.19 -1.53 -16.67
C SER A 23 11.85 -2.48 -17.81
N ILE A 24 10.57 -2.76 -18.06
CA ILE A 24 10.10 -3.59 -19.18
C ILE A 24 10.54 -2.99 -20.53
N THR A 25 10.38 -1.68 -20.68
CA THR A 25 10.79 -0.97 -21.90
C THR A 25 12.31 -1.09 -22.15
N SER A 26 13.10 -1.18 -21.08
CA SER A 26 14.57 -1.16 -21.15
C SER A 26 15.20 -2.56 -21.21
N HIS A 27 14.60 -3.55 -20.54
CA HIS A 27 15.21 -4.87 -20.29
C HIS A 27 14.35 -6.04 -20.79
N GLY A 28 13.12 -5.79 -21.25
CA GLY A 28 12.19 -6.80 -21.75
C GLY A 28 11.12 -7.20 -20.74
N VAL A 29 10.14 -7.97 -21.22
CA VAL A 29 8.98 -8.44 -20.45
C VAL A 29 9.40 -9.59 -19.52
N PRO A 30 8.94 -9.62 -18.26
CA PRO A 30 9.21 -10.76 -17.37
C PRO A 30 8.53 -12.06 -17.84
N PRO A 31 9.04 -13.23 -17.41
CA PRO A 31 8.42 -14.52 -17.70
C PRO A 31 7.22 -14.84 -16.78
N PHE A 32 6.70 -13.86 -16.04
CA PHE A 32 5.60 -13.98 -15.08
C PHE A 32 4.60 -12.82 -15.27
N GLN A 33 3.39 -12.98 -14.72
CA GLN A 33 2.36 -11.94 -14.75
C GLN A 33 2.66 -10.88 -13.68
N ILE A 34 2.32 -9.62 -13.97
CA ILE A 34 2.47 -8.53 -13.01
C ILE A 34 1.10 -8.25 -12.39
N PRO A 35 0.91 -8.44 -11.07
CA PRO A 35 -0.33 -8.07 -10.41
C PRO A 35 -0.64 -6.59 -10.59
N HIS A 36 -1.86 -6.30 -11.04
CA HIS A 36 -2.38 -4.94 -11.18
C HIS A 36 -3.41 -4.68 -10.09
N MET A 37 -3.04 -3.82 -9.14
CA MET A 37 -3.84 -3.46 -7.97
C MET A 37 -3.88 -1.94 -7.83
N HIS A 38 -4.91 -1.42 -7.18
CA HIS A 38 -5.04 -0.01 -6.85
C HIS A 38 -5.73 0.18 -5.50
N PHE A 39 -5.54 1.33 -4.85
CA PHE A 39 -6.31 1.65 -3.65
C PHE A 39 -7.69 2.20 -4.03
N VAL A 40 -8.67 1.92 -3.17
CA VAL A 40 -10.06 2.43 -3.26
C VAL A 40 -10.11 3.93 -3.54
N GLU A 41 -11.16 4.35 -4.24
CA GLU A 41 -11.58 5.74 -4.22
C GLU A 41 -12.14 6.09 -2.84
N ALA A 42 -11.84 7.30 -2.33
CA ALA A 42 -12.41 7.76 -1.08
C ALA A 42 -12.83 9.22 -1.11
N SER A 43 -13.74 9.58 -0.21
CA SER A 43 -14.31 10.93 -0.09
C SER A 43 -14.63 11.26 1.35
N LEU A 44 -14.63 12.56 1.67
CA LEU A 44 -15.04 13.07 2.97
C LEU A 44 -16.54 13.41 2.94
N ALA A 45 -17.33 12.75 3.77
CA ALA A 45 -18.71 13.15 4.02
C ALA A 45 -18.79 13.91 5.34
N ILE A 46 -19.47 15.06 5.33
CA ILE A 46 -19.71 15.87 6.53
C ILE A 46 -21.21 15.96 6.73
N GLU A 47 -21.66 15.59 7.92
CA GLU A 47 -23.06 15.69 8.30
C GLU A 47 -23.50 17.16 8.29
N HIS A 48 -24.61 17.43 7.61
CA HIS A 48 -25.21 18.76 7.64
C HIS A 48 -26.06 18.90 8.91
N VAL A 49 -25.52 19.59 9.91
CA VAL A 49 -26.23 19.82 11.18
C VAL A 49 -26.92 21.18 11.14
N THR A 50 -28.22 21.21 11.43
CA THR A 50 -29.04 22.44 11.47
C THR A 50 -29.12 23.08 12.86
N SER A 51 -28.58 22.42 13.88
CA SER A 51 -28.59 22.84 15.29
C SER A 51 -27.19 23.27 15.73
N GLU A 52 -27.06 24.45 16.32
CA GLU A 52 -25.78 25.01 16.81
C GLU A 52 -25.14 24.19 17.96
N PHE A 53 -25.88 23.24 18.54
CA PHE A 53 -25.45 22.46 19.71
C PHE A 53 -24.89 21.08 19.37
N ASP A 54 -25.01 20.60 18.12
CA ASP A 54 -24.42 19.33 17.68
C ASP A 54 -23.26 19.61 16.73
N GLY A 55 -22.08 19.08 17.06
CA GLY A 55 -20.92 19.17 16.17
C GLY A 55 -21.13 18.31 14.92
N ALA A 56 -20.84 18.87 13.75
CA ALA A 56 -20.88 18.11 12.50
C ALA A 56 -19.94 16.91 12.54
N ARG A 57 -20.47 15.72 12.26
CA ARG A 57 -19.68 14.49 12.14
C ARG A 57 -19.02 14.44 10.76
N ALA A 58 -17.78 13.98 10.72
CA ALA A 58 -17.04 13.71 9.50
C ALA A 58 -16.83 12.20 9.35
N PHE A 59 -17.05 11.70 8.14
CA PHE A 59 -16.90 10.29 7.79
C PHE A 59 -15.98 10.18 6.57
N LEU A 60 -15.10 9.19 6.59
CA LEU A 60 -14.42 8.72 5.39
C LEU A 60 -15.34 7.71 4.70
N LEU A 61 -15.65 7.97 3.44
CA LEU A 61 -16.38 7.03 2.58
C LEU A 61 -15.38 6.42 1.60
N GLU A 62 -15.43 5.11 1.42
CA GLU A 62 -14.58 4.37 0.49
C GLU A 62 -15.43 3.60 -0.51
N GLU A 63 -14.85 3.32 -1.67
CA GLU A 63 -15.38 2.37 -2.62
C GLU A 63 -15.60 1.00 -1.95
N VAL A 64 -16.76 0.40 -2.21
CA VAL A 64 -17.06 -0.93 -1.68
C VAL A 64 -16.31 -1.97 -2.49
N ILE A 65 -15.44 -2.73 -1.81
CA ILE A 65 -14.80 -3.92 -2.38
C ILE A 65 -15.88 -5.01 -2.57
N GLY A 66 -16.23 -5.27 -3.82
CA GLY A 66 -17.31 -6.18 -4.20
C GLY A 66 -16.99 -7.66 -3.95
N GLY A 67 -18.00 -8.53 -4.02
CA GLY A 67 -17.80 -9.97 -3.83
C GLY A 67 -16.99 -10.65 -4.95
N ASP A 68 -16.90 -10.00 -6.10
CA ASP A 68 -16.06 -10.38 -7.24
C ASP A 68 -14.55 -10.15 -7.00
N GLU A 69 -14.20 -9.31 -6.02
CA GLU A 69 -12.82 -9.11 -5.56
C GLU A 69 -12.33 -10.20 -4.60
N GLY A 70 -13.14 -11.22 -4.35
CA GLY A 70 -12.87 -12.27 -3.39
C GLY A 70 -12.98 -11.79 -1.94
N HIS A 71 -12.41 -12.55 -1.01
CA HIS A 71 -12.47 -12.22 0.40
C HIS A 71 -11.47 -11.10 0.74
N PHE A 72 -11.81 -10.25 1.70
CA PHE A 72 -10.85 -9.27 2.20
C PHE A 72 -9.70 -9.98 2.93
N ARG A 73 -8.46 -9.67 2.58
CA ARG A 73 -7.26 -10.28 3.16
C ARG A 73 -6.15 -9.26 3.37
N LYS A 74 -5.26 -9.58 4.30
CA LYS A 74 -4.08 -8.78 4.63
C LYS A 74 -2.85 -9.44 4.04
N TYR A 75 -2.27 -8.82 3.01
CA TYR A 75 -1.10 -9.34 2.28
C TYR A 75 0.20 -9.06 3.01
N LEU A 76 0.29 -7.89 3.65
CA LEU A 76 1.45 -7.45 4.41
C LEU A 76 0.99 -6.84 5.73
N ASN A 77 1.77 -7.04 6.78
CA ASN A 77 1.52 -6.38 8.06
C ASN A 77 2.38 -5.10 8.19
N ASN A 78 2.06 -4.27 9.17
CA ASN A 78 2.75 -3.00 9.43
C ASN A 78 4.00 -3.14 10.29
N VAL A 79 4.31 -4.32 10.83
CA VAL A 79 5.44 -4.54 11.75
C VAL A 79 6.65 -5.15 11.02
N LEU A 80 6.41 -6.15 10.19
CA LEU A 80 7.38 -6.93 9.44
C LEU A 80 7.16 -6.74 7.93
N ALA A 81 8.22 -6.40 7.21
CA ALA A 81 8.24 -6.24 5.76
C ALA A 81 8.26 -7.58 5.00
N ALA A 82 7.56 -8.59 5.53
CA ALA A 82 7.48 -9.93 4.98
C ALA A 82 6.01 -10.25 4.62
N PRO A 83 5.76 -10.83 3.42
CA PRO A 83 4.45 -11.32 3.02
C PRO A 83 3.81 -12.24 4.06
N VAL A 84 2.49 -12.14 4.21
CA VAL A 84 1.71 -13.19 4.88
C VAL A 84 1.73 -14.43 4.00
N SER A 85 1.88 -15.61 4.61
CA SER A 85 1.85 -16.88 3.88
C SER A 85 0.42 -17.26 3.51
N PHE A 86 0.19 -17.58 2.24
CA PHE A 86 -1.09 -18.05 1.74
C PHE A 86 -0.99 -19.50 1.25
N THR A 87 -2.11 -20.21 1.23
CA THR A 87 -2.20 -21.53 0.58
C THR A 87 -2.66 -21.41 -0.88
N ASN A 88 -3.15 -20.24 -1.28
CA ASN A 88 -3.55 -19.92 -2.64
C ASN A 88 -2.36 -19.23 -3.34
N GLU A 89 -1.97 -19.73 -4.51
CA GLU A 89 -0.81 -19.24 -5.26
C GLU A 89 -1.00 -17.81 -5.79
N ASP A 90 -2.22 -17.42 -6.17
CA ASP A 90 -2.51 -16.06 -6.64
C ASP A 90 -2.37 -15.04 -5.49
N ASP A 91 -2.83 -15.39 -4.29
CA ASP A 91 -2.70 -14.55 -3.09
C ASP A 91 -1.23 -14.39 -2.68
N GLU A 92 -0.45 -15.47 -2.79
CA GLU A 92 0.99 -15.45 -2.52
C GLU A 92 1.72 -14.56 -3.53
N GLU A 93 1.42 -14.69 -4.82
CA GLU A 93 2.01 -13.87 -5.89
C GLU A 93 1.68 -12.38 -5.70
N GLN A 94 0.45 -12.06 -5.29
CA GLN A 94 0.04 -10.69 -4.94
C GLN A 94 0.81 -10.17 -3.73
N ALA A 95 0.93 -10.96 -2.66
CA ALA A 95 1.67 -10.58 -1.47
C ALA A 95 3.17 -10.34 -1.78
N GLU A 96 3.75 -11.16 -2.65
CA GLU A 96 5.11 -10.99 -3.13
C GLU A 96 5.26 -9.72 -3.97
N PHE A 97 4.37 -9.46 -4.93
CA PHE A 97 4.39 -8.23 -5.70
C PHE A 97 4.29 -6.99 -4.81
N LEU A 98 3.41 -7.02 -3.80
CA LEU A 98 3.26 -5.93 -2.85
C LEU A 98 4.49 -5.75 -1.98
N ALA A 99 5.20 -6.82 -1.58
CA ALA A 99 6.48 -6.70 -0.88
C ALA A 99 7.56 -6.08 -1.77
N PHE A 100 7.60 -6.44 -3.05
CA PHE A 100 8.44 -5.78 -4.05
C PHE A 100 8.09 -4.30 -4.19
N SER A 101 6.80 -3.95 -4.16
CA SER A 101 6.36 -2.56 -4.22
C SER A 101 6.93 -1.73 -3.05
N GLN A 102 6.98 -2.28 -1.83
CA GLN A 102 7.61 -1.63 -0.67
C GLN A 102 9.09 -1.37 -0.94
N HIS A 103 9.78 -2.36 -1.51
CA HIS A 103 11.20 -2.28 -1.84
C HIS A 103 11.48 -1.16 -2.85
N VAL A 104 10.71 -1.09 -3.94
CA VAL A 104 10.82 -0.02 -4.93
C VAL A 104 10.54 1.34 -4.31
N GLN A 105 9.44 1.48 -3.56
CA GLN A 105 9.08 2.73 -2.90
C GLN A 105 10.19 3.20 -1.96
N TYR A 106 10.71 2.30 -1.12
CA TYR A 106 11.80 2.59 -0.19
C TYR A 106 13.00 3.19 -0.92
N PHE A 107 13.51 2.57 -1.99
CA PHE A 107 14.66 3.14 -2.70
C PHE A 107 14.32 4.38 -3.52
N LYS A 108 13.16 4.43 -4.19
CA LYS A 108 12.76 5.58 -5.03
C LYS A 108 12.47 6.84 -4.22
N THR A 109 12.00 6.69 -2.98
CA THR A 109 11.82 7.81 -2.06
C THR A 109 13.11 8.19 -1.32
N LYS A 110 14.27 7.61 -1.68
CA LYS A 110 15.54 7.78 -0.96
C LYS A 110 15.44 7.35 0.51
N LYS A 111 14.74 6.24 0.74
CA LYS A 111 14.48 5.62 2.04
C LYS A 111 13.58 6.47 2.92
N MET A 112 12.80 7.39 2.38
CA MET A 112 11.99 8.31 3.20
C MET A 112 10.60 7.74 3.52
N ALA A 113 10.00 6.98 2.60
CA ALA A 113 8.66 6.46 2.76
C ALA A 113 8.41 5.19 1.93
N PHE A 114 7.56 4.31 2.46
CA PHE A 114 6.99 3.17 1.75
C PHE A 114 5.63 2.81 2.35
N ILE A 115 4.79 2.17 1.57
CA ILE A 115 3.51 1.65 2.03
C ILE A 115 3.75 0.36 2.82
N ALA A 116 3.05 0.17 3.92
CA ALA A 116 2.92 -1.07 4.64
C ALA A 116 1.43 -1.38 4.83
N ASP A 117 1.14 -2.48 5.52
CA ASP A 117 -0.24 -2.88 5.81
C ASP A 117 -1.12 -3.00 4.55
N TYR A 118 -0.60 -3.65 3.51
CA TYR A 118 -1.41 -3.88 2.32
C TYR A 118 -2.52 -4.89 2.62
N GLN A 119 -3.76 -4.46 2.43
CA GLN A 119 -4.96 -5.26 2.65
C GLN A 119 -6.08 -4.88 1.69
N GLY A 120 -6.95 -5.82 1.36
CA GLY A 120 -8.01 -5.63 0.38
C GLY A 120 -8.48 -6.93 -0.29
N GLY A 121 -9.07 -6.79 -1.47
CA GLY A 121 -9.42 -7.88 -2.37
C GLY A 121 -8.31 -8.22 -3.37
N ASN A 122 -8.68 -8.86 -4.48
CA ASN A 122 -7.76 -9.33 -5.52
C ASN A 122 -7.06 -8.18 -6.26
N SER A 123 -7.76 -7.09 -6.54
CA SER A 123 -7.26 -5.96 -7.33
C SER A 123 -7.46 -4.61 -6.65
N ILE A 124 -8.31 -4.56 -5.61
CA ILE A 124 -8.61 -3.35 -4.86
C ILE A 124 -8.06 -3.44 -3.43
N LEU A 125 -7.28 -2.45 -3.03
CA LEU A 125 -6.66 -2.30 -1.71
C LEU A 125 -7.34 -1.20 -0.91
N SER A 126 -7.38 -1.32 0.41
CA SER A 126 -7.84 -0.26 1.30
C SER A 126 -6.97 -0.13 2.55
N ASP A 127 -7.29 0.86 3.38
CA ASP A 127 -6.70 1.11 4.70
C ASP A 127 -5.16 1.03 4.70
N PRO A 128 -4.47 1.82 3.85
CA PRO A 128 -3.02 1.78 3.79
C PRO A 128 -2.41 2.35 5.06
N GLN A 129 -1.24 1.81 5.41
CA GLN A 129 -0.32 2.48 6.30
C GLN A 129 0.89 2.99 5.52
N ILE A 130 1.30 4.24 5.73
CA ILE A 130 2.58 4.73 5.19
C ILE A 130 3.58 4.81 6.34
N ILE A 131 4.71 4.12 6.14
CA ILE A 131 5.85 4.12 7.06
C ILE A 131 6.85 5.15 6.55
N THR A 132 7.33 6.01 7.45
CA THR A 132 8.29 7.06 7.13
C THR A 132 9.52 7.03 8.01
N ASP A 133 10.60 7.63 7.51
CA ASP A 133 11.75 7.98 8.33
C ASP A 133 11.33 8.88 9.50
N SER A 134 11.90 8.67 10.68
CA SER A 134 11.54 9.41 11.88
C SER A 134 11.84 10.90 11.79
N ALA A 135 12.77 11.33 10.91
CA ALA A 135 13.06 12.73 10.65
C ALA A 135 11.87 13.48 10.02
N LEU A 136 10.92 12.78 9.39
CA LEU A 136 9.71 13.38 8.82
C LEU A 136 8.58 13.55 9.84
N GLY A 137 8.58 12.81 10.94
CA GLY A 137 7.46 12.76 11.89
C GLY A 137 6.20 12.09 11.31
N TYR A 138 5.03 12.40 11.87
CA TYR A 138 3.74 11.83 11.46
C TYR A 138 3.04 12.71 10.42
N ILE A 139 3.37 12.50 9.14
CA ILE A 139 2.88 13.37 8.04
C ILE A 139 1.71 12.80 7.23
N PHE A 140 1.42 11.50 7.35
CA PHE A 140 0.37 10.84 6.57
C PHE A 140 -0.85 10.47 7.43
N ALA A 141 -0.62 9.68 8.48
CA ALA A 141 -1.62 9.25 9.46
C ALA A 141 -0.92 8.75 10.74
N GLU A 142 -1.69 8.34 11.74
CA GLU A 142 -1.17 7.96 13.06
C GLU A 142 -0.41 6.63 13.08
N GLY A 143 -0.67 5.69 12.17
CA GLY A 143 -0.07 4.35 12.24
C GLY A 143 1.37 4.22 11.76
N ASN A 144 2.15 5.32 11.70
CA ASN A 144 3.56 5.25 11.36
C ASN A 144 4.31 4.45 12.46
N VAL A 145 5.08 3.44 12.06
CA VAL A 145 5.85 2.57 12.95
C VAL A 145 7.35 2.77 12.67
N PRO A 146 8.05 3.67 13.40
CA PRO A 146 9.46 3.99 13.12
C PRO A 146 10.41 2.78 13.18
N SER A 147 10.11 1.79 14.03
CA SER A 147 10.92 0.55 14.10
C SER A 147 10.82 -0.28 12.82
N SER A 148 9.68 -0.26 12.13
CA SER A 148 9.51 -0.95 10.85
C SER A 148 10.29 -0.27 9.73
N HIS A 149 10.44 1.06 9.79
CA HIS A 149 11.35 1.78 8.90
C HIS A 149 12.82 1.38 9.12
N GLN A 150 13.28 1.46 10.37
CA GLN A 150 14.68 1.18 10.74
C GLN A 150 15.11 -0.25 10.40
N SER A 151 14.17 -1.20 10.51
CA SER A 151 14.42 -2.61 10.30
C SER A 151 14.05 -3.11 8.91
N PHE A 152 13.60 -2.22 8.00
CA PHE A 152 13.15 -2.59 6.66
C PHE A 152 14.21 -3.38 5.90
N GLU A 153 15.44 -2.88 5.82
CA GLU A 153 16.54 -3.54 5.08
C GLU A 153 16.92 -4.91 5.66
N THR A 154 16.71 -5.11 6.96
CA THR A 154 17.00 -6.39 7.64
C THR A 154 15.85 -7.40 7.54
N HIS A 155 14.60 -6.93 7.44
CA HIS A 155 13.42 -7.78 7.44
C HIS A 155 12.87 -8.06 6.03
N HIS A 156 13.03 -7.12 5.10
CA HIS A 156 12.60 -7.32 3.73
C HIS A 156 13.43 -8.43 3.08
N ARG A 157 12.74 -9.42 2.51
CA ARG A 157 13.36 -10.51 1.75
C ARG A 157 13.00 -10.34 0.28
N CYS A 158 14.01 -10.08 -0.55
CA CYS A 158 13.81 -9.97 -2.00
C CYS A 158 13.25 -11.29 -2.58
N ASN A 159 12.10 -11.19 -3.23
CA ASN A 159 11.46 -12.29 -3.97
C ASN A 159 11.80 -12.23 -5.47
N HIS A 160 11.05 -12.94 -6.31
CA HIS A 160 11.35 -13.03 -7.74
C HIS A 160 11.15 -11.69 -8.47
N PHE A 161 10.14 -10.89 -8.09
CA PHE A 161 9.96 -9.53 -8.62
C PHE A 161 11.16 -8.63 -8.32
N CYS A 162 11.65 -8.62 -7.07
CA CYS A 162 12.82 -7.84 -6.66
C CYS A 162 14.11 -8.25 -7.38
N LYS A 163 14.22 -9.51 -7.81
CA LYS A 163 15.41 -10.01 -8.50
C LYS A 163 15.37 -9.72 -10.00
N PHE A 164 14.17 -9.63 -10.56
CA PHE A 164 13.98 -9.34 -11.98
C PHE A 164 14.08 -7.85 -12.29
N PHE A 165 13.45 -6.99 -11.47
CA PHE A 165 13.36 -5.54 -11.69
C PHE A 165 14.39 -4.74 -10.88
#